data_AF-A0A8J7KLC1-F1
#
_entry.id   AF-A0A8J7KLC1-F1
#
_cell.length_a   1.000
_cell.length_b   1.000
_cell.length_c   1.000
_cell.angle_alpha   90.00
_cell.angle_beta   90.00
_cell.angle_gamma   90.00
#
_symmetry.space_group_name_H-M   'P 1'
#
loop_
_entity.id
_entity.type
_entity.pdbx_description
1 polymer ?
#
loop_
_entity_poly.entity_id
_entity_poly.type
_entity_poly.pdbx_seq_one_letter_code
_entity_poly.pdbx_strand_id
1 'polypeptide(L)'
;MKCTRCRHKHLESERLEKRNFKNRSFAIYDLVCPRCDGKSYYDLTPQAAWCWASGLIEVGDTLPTDKADGSGAIQIATGPKYALKSWLEVVARHGKGESAGKLLIPGVPEAPNGDAALEALEVWLKCCKPKANKRDGITVACGGDA
;
A
#
# COMPACT_ATOMS: atom_id res chain seq x y z
N MET A 1 4.46 -14.25 1.39
CA MET A 1 3.00 -14.07 1.18
C MET A 1 2.19 -14.65 2.36
N LYS A 2 0.86 -14.48 2.39
CA LYS A 2 -0.03 -14.99 3.46
C LYS A 2 -1.24 -15.70 2.89
N CYS A 3 -1.51 -16.95 3.25
CA CYS A 3 -2.70 -17.66 2.75
C CYS A 3 -4.01 -16.93 3.13
N THR A 4 -4.95 -16.80 2.19
CA THR A 4 -6.25 -16.15 2.49
C THR A 4 -7.13 -16.99 3.40
N ARG A 5 -6.99 -18.32 3.35
CA ARG A 5 -7.80 -19.29 4.10
C ARG A 5 -7.29 -19.50 5.53
N CYS A 6 -6.06 -19.98 5.71
CA CYS A 6 -5.51 -20.31 7.04
C CYS A 6 -4.56 -19.25 7.62
N ARG A 7 -4.33 -18.14 6.91
CA ARG A 7 -3.43 -17.03 7.33
C ARG A 7 -1.97 -17.43 7.57
N HIS A 8 -1.56 -18.65 7.21
CA HIS A 8 -0.18 -19.11 7.28
C HIS A 8 0.72 -18.27 6.36
N LYS A 9 1.79 -17.72 6.94
CA LYS A 9 2.84 -16.99 6.20
C LYS A 9 3.87 -18.00 5.70
N HIS A 10 4.16 -17.94 4.41
CA HIS A 10 5.09 -18.83 3.70
C HIS A 10 5.60 -18.13 2.44
N LEU A 11 6.70 -18.61 1.89
CA LEU A 11 7.30 -18.19 0.62
C LEU A 11 6.58 -18.85 -0.57
N GLU A 12 6.72 -18.25 -1.76
CA GLU A 12 6.19 -18.82 -3.00
C GLU A 12 6.78 -20.19 -3.33
N SER A 13 8.09 -20.35 -3.07
CA SER A 13 8.80 -21.62 -3.22
C SER A 13 8.33 -22.73 -2.27
N GLU A 14 7.64 -22.40 -1.17
CA GLU A 14 7.09 -23.37 -0.21
C GLU A 14 5.68 -23.84 -0.61
N ARG A 15 5.11 -23.33 -1.70
CA ARG A 15 3.82 -23.80 -2.20
C ARG A 15 3.97 -25.16 -2.86
N LEU A 16 2.96 -26.02 -2.64
CA LEU A 16 2.94 -27.36 -3.19
C LEU A 16 2.18 -27.36 -4.51
N GLU A 17 2.68 -28.08 -5.51
CA GLU A 17 1.93 -28.35 -6.73
C GLU A 17 0.94 -29.48 -6.49
N LYS A 18 -0.35 -29.22 -6.73
CA LYS A 18 -1.41 -30.21 -6.56
C LYS A 18 -2.21 -30.35 -7.85
N ARG A 19 -2.39 -31.58 -8.31
CA ARG A 19 -3.16 -31.87 -9.52
C ARG A 19 -4.61 -31.40 -9.37
N ASN A 20 -5.08 -30.63 -10.35
CA ASN A 20 -6.44 -30.16 -10.45
C ASN A 20 -7.26 -31.14 -11.30
N PHE A 21 -8.13 -31.91 -10.65
CA PHE A 21 -8.96 -32.91 -11.32
C PHE A 21 -10.22 -32.35 -12.00
N LYS A 22 -10.44 -31.03 -11.99
CA LYS A 22 -11.61 -30.42 -12.67
C LYS A 22 -11.54 -30.56 -14.19
N ASN A 23 -10.34 -30.44 -14.76
CA ASN A 23 -10.11 -30.72 -16.17
C ASN A 23 -9.52 -32.12 -16.31
N ARG A 24 -10.26 -33.06 -16.90
CA ARG A 24 -9.80 -34.44 -17.09
C ARG A 24 -8.92 -34.60 -18.33
N SER A 25 -9.02 -33.69 -19.28
CA SER A 25 -8.32 -33.77 -20.57
C SER A 25 -6.87 -33.30 -20.49
N PHE A 26 -6.57 -32.39 -19.57
CA PHE A 26 -5.22 -31.84 -19.39
C PHE A 26 -4.77 -31.98 -17.93
N ALA A 27 -3.52 -32.36 -17.72
CA ALA A 27 -2.91 -32.39 -16.40
C ALA A 27 -2.56 -30.96 -15.96
N ILE A 28 -3.54 -30.28 -15.35
CA ILE A 28 -3.36 -28.93 -14.78
C ILE A 28 -2.96 -29.08 -13.30
N TYR A 29 -1.98 -28.30 -12.86
CA TYR A 29 -1.53 -28.24 -11.46
C TYR A 29 -1.78 -26.85 -10.90
N ASP A 30 -2.24 -26.80 -9.64
CA ASP A 30 -2.38 -25.55 -8.89
C ASP A 30 -1.28 -25.47 -7.82
N LEU A 31 -0.71 -24.27 -7.62
CA LEU A 31 0.14 -23.99 -6.47
C LEU A 31 -0.73 -23.72 -5.24
N VAL A 32 -0.58 -24.54 -4.21
CA VAL A 32 -1.42 -24.49 -3.00
C VAL A 32 -0.62 -24.21 -1.72
N CYS A 33 -1.29 -23.64 -0.72
CA CYS A 33 -0.70 -23.40 0.60
C CYS A 33 -0.32 -24.74 1.27
N PRO A 34 0.90 -24.88 1.79
CA PRO A 34 1.40 -26.14 2.37
C PRO A 34 0.62 -26.60 3.62
N ARG A 35 -0.17 -25.71 4.24
CA ARG A 35 -0.95 -26.01 5.45
C ARG A 35 -2.41 -26.36 5.20
N CYS A 36 -3.04 -25.82 4.17
CA CYS A 36 -4.51 -25.91 4.03
C CYS A 36 -5.02 -26.06 2.59
N ASP A 37 -4.13 -26.27 1.64
CA ASP A 37 -4.41 -26.38 0.21
C ASP A 37 -5.11 -25.15 -0.42
N GLY A 38 -5.06 -24.00 0.25
CA GLY A 38 -5.64 -22.75 -0.27
C GLY A 38 -4.88 -22.25 -1.49
N LYS A 39 -5.60 -21.98 -2.59
CA LYS A 39 -5.03 -21.47 -3.86
C LYS A 39 -4.68 -19.98 -3.80
N SER A 40 -5.50 -19.19 -3.12
CA SER A 40 -5.32 -17.74 -3.04
C SER A 40 -4.42 -17.32 -1.86
N TYR A 41 -3.73 -16.21 -2.02
CA TYR A 41 -2.86 -15.61 -1.02
C TYR A 41 -2.90 -14.09 -1.09
N TYR A 42 -2.55 -13.43 0.02
CA TYR A 42 -2.22 -12.01 0.07
C TYR A 42 -0.74 -11.82 -0.24
N ASP A 43 -0.46 -10.89 -1.14
CA ASP A 43 0.89 -10.44 -1.43
C ASP A 43 1.41 -9.55 -0.29
N LEU A 44 2.44 -10.03 0.40
CA LEU A 44 3.06 -9.33 1.53
C LEU A 44 4.25 -8.47 1.10
N THR A 45 4.53 -8.35 -0.19
CA THR A 45 5.65 -7.54 -0.70
C THR A 45 5.54 -6.12 -0.15
N PRO A 46 6.57 -5.60 0.54
CA PRO A 46 6.54 -4.27 1.10
C PRO A 46 6.47 -3.24 -0.02
N GLN A 47 5.61 -2.24 0.15
CA GLN A 47 5.49 -1.09 -0.73
C GLN A 47 5.61 0.19 0.11
N ALA A 48 6.07 1.25 -0.55
CA ALA A 48 6.09 2.60 -0.02
C ALA A 48 5.00 3.42 -0.69
N ALA A 49 4.37 4.28 0.09
CA ALA A 49 3.49 5.32 -0.39
C ALA A 49 4.14 6.67 -0.12
N TRP A 50 4.07 7.57 -1.09
CA TRP A 50 4.62 8.91 -1.00
C TRP A 50 3.62 9.93 -1.52
N CYS A 51 3.86 11.19 -1.19
CA CYS A 51 3.12 12.30 -1.73
C CYS A 51 4.03 13.33 -2.41
N TRP A 52 3.47 13.96 -3.42
CA TRP A 52 4.07 15.10 -4.11
C TRP A 52 3.62 16.42 -3.48
N ALA A 53 4.33 17.52 -3.77
CA ALA A 53 3.94 18.87 -3.34
C ALA A 53 2.52 19.27 -3.78
N SER A 54 2.00 18.68 -4.86
CA SER A 54 0.61 18.84 -5.32
C SER A 54 -0.43 18.13 -4.43
N GLY A 55 0.02 17.38 -3.41
CA GLY A 55 -0.83 16.52 -2.59
C GLY A 55 -1.16 15.18 -3.25
N LEU A 56 -0.68 14.90 -4.47
CA LEU A 56 -0.90 13.63 -5.15
C LEU A 56 -0.19 12.49 -4.43
N ILE A 57 -0.93 11.42 -4.14
CA ILE A 57 -0.43 10.21 -3.50
C ILE A 57 -0.18 9.14 -4.55
N GLU A 58 1.00 8.54 -4.50
CA GLU A 58 1.38 7.39 -5.31
C GLU A 58 1.95 6.27 -4.44
N VAL A 59 1.93 5.06 -4.99
CA VAL A 59 2.38 3.84 -4.32
C VAL A 59 3.26 3.05 -5.27
N GLY A 60 4.37 2.54 -4.76
CA GLY A 60 5.28 1.70 -5.51
C GLY A 60 6.21 0.89 -4.62
N ASP A 61 7.07 0.10 -5.27
CA ASP A 61 7.98 -0.80 -4.56
C ASP A 61 9.19 -0.04 -4.00
N THR A 62 9.57 1.08 -4.63
CA THR A 62 10.67 1.95 -4.22
C THR A 62 10.23 3.41 -4.26
N LEU A 63 10.76 4.23 -3.35
CA LEU A 63 10.59 5.69 -3.41
C LEU A 63 11.26 6.24 -4.69
N PRO A 64 10.62 7.18 -5.39
CA PRO A 64 11.23 7.83 -6.53
C PRO A 64 12.42 8.69 -6.08
N THR A 65 13.46 8.77 -6.90
CA THR A 65 14.60 9.68 -6.66
C THR A 65 14.14 11.13 -6.76
N ASP A 66 14.61 11.97 -5.85
CA ASP A 66 14.32 13.40 -5.86
C ASP A 66 14.72 14.01 -7.21
N LYS A 67 13.85 14.85 -7.77
CA LYS A 67 14.17 15.54 -9.02
C LYS A 67 15.23 16.61 -8.76
N ALA A 68 16.06 16.87 -9.76
CA ALA A 68 17.10 17.91 -9.72
C ALA A 68 16.55 19.31 -9.40
N ASP A 69 15.25 19.55 -9.62
CA ASP A 69 14.53 20.78 -9.29
C ASP A 69 14.23 20.94 -7.78
N GLY A 70 14.71 20.03 -6.93
CA GLY A 70 14.43 20.02 -5.48
C GLY A 70 13.01 19.58 -5.12
N SER A 71 12.20 19.17 -6.11
CA SER A 71 10.89 18.54 -5.87
C SER A 71 11.10 17.07 -5.48
N GLY A 72 11.06 16.82 -4.18
CA GLY A 72 11.16 15.49 -3.59
C GLY A 72 9.79 14.85 -3.32
N ALA A 73 9.76 13.53 -3.30
CA ALA A 73 8.60 12.77 -2.85
C ALA A 73 8.70 12.55 -1.35
N ILE A 74 7.69 12.98 -0.59
CA ILE A 74 7.67 12.78 0.86
C ILE A 74 7.04 11.42 1.14
N GLN A 75 7.79 10.53 1.77
CA GLN A 75 7.27 9.24 2.19
C GLN A 75 6.20 9.43 3.28
N ILE A 76 5.01 8.84 3.07
CA ILE A 76 3.88 8.95 4.01
C ILE A 76 3.57 7.65 4.73
N ALA A 77 3.76 6.49 4.09
CA ALA A 77 3.46 5.21 4.70
C ALA A 77 4.21 4.05 4.02
N THR A 78 4.34 2.95 4.75
CA THR A 78 4.82 1.67 4.24
C THR A 78 3.90 0.56 4.68
N GLY A 79 3.81 -0.49 3.88
CA GLY A 79 2.99 -1.63 4.22
C GLY A 79 2.99 -2.68 3.12
N PRO A 80 2.38 -3.84 3.37
CA PRO A 80 2.31 -4.88 2.36
C PRO A 80 1.33 -4.49 1.24
N LYS A 81 1.66 -4.89 0.00
CA LYS A 81 0.92 -4.56 -1.24
C LYS A 81 -0.59 -4.82 -1.16
N TYR A 82 -1.02 -5.90 -0.51
CA TYR A 82 -2.45 -6.21 -0.37
C TYR A 82 -3.25 -5.21 0.49
N ALA A 83 -2.58 -4.44 1.36
CA ALA A 83 -3.25 -3.61 2.36
C ALA A 83 -2.99 -2.12 2.17
N LEU A 84 -1.81 -1.73 1.70
CA LEU A 84 -1.39 -0.34 1.64
C LEU A 84 -2.32 0.50 0.76
N LYS A 85 -2.66 0.02 -0.45
CA LYS A 85 -3.56 0.72 -1.37
C LYS A 85 -4.96 0.89 -0.79
N SER A 86 -5.55 -0.20 -0.28
CA SER A 86 -6.90 -0.17 0.29
C SER A 86 -6.99 0.74 1.51
N TRP A 87 -5.94 0.81 2.31
CA TRP A 87 -5.88 1.74 3.44
C TRP A 87 -5.81 3.19 2.97
N LEU A 88 -4.97 3.51 1.98
CA LEU A 88 -4.89 4.86 1.40
C LEU A 88 -6.23 5.31 0.81
N GLU A 89 -6.96 4.43 0.15
CA GLU A 89 -8.29 4.75 -0.39
C GLU A 89 -9.30 5.15 0.69
N VAL A 90 -9.12 4.70 1.93
CA VAL A 90 -10.00 5.05 3.07
C VAL A 90 -9.58 6.38 3.70
N VAL A 91 -8.27 6.62 3.82
CA VAL A 91 -7.76 7.80 4.57
C VAL A 91 -7.51 9.03 3.69
N ALA A 92 -7.27 8.84 2.41
CA ALA A 92 -7.00 9.92 1.47
C ALA A 92 -8.29 10.51 0.89
N ARG A 93 -8.20 11.75 0.40
CA ARG A 93 -9.26 12.37 -0.37
C ARG A 93 -9.26 11.82 -1.79
N HIS A 94 -10.42 11.46 -2.30
CA HIS A 94 -10.57 11.10 -3.71
C HIS A 94 -10.72 12.38 -4.54
N GLY A 95 -9.85 12.54 -5.53
CA GLY A 95 -9.96 13.62 -6.50
C GLY A 95 -11.24 13.51 -7.32
N LYS A 96 -11.80 14.67 -7.70
CA LYS A 96 -12.98 14.81 -8.57
C LYS A 96 -12.62 15.65 -9.79
N GLY A 97 -13.43 15.60 -10.84
CA GLY A 97 -13.20 16.37 -12.08
C GLY A 97 -11.90 15.95 -12.77
N GLU A 98 -11.01 16.90 -13.05
CA GLU A 98 -9.71 16.67 -13.70
C GLU A 98 -8.76 15.76 -12.88
N SER A 99 -9.01 15.61 -11.57
CA SER A 99 -8.28 14.71 -10.69
C SER A 99 -9.05 13.41 -10.38
N ALA A 100 -10.08 13.07 -11.16
CA ALA A 100 -10.85 11.85 -10.97
C ALA A 100 -9.96 10.59 -10.99
N GLY A 101 -10.13 9.73 -9.99
CA GLY A 101 -9.35 8.49 -9.84
C GLY A 101 -7.98 8.66 -9.18
N LYS A 102 -7.59 9.88 -8.81
CA LYS A 102 -6.34 10.15 -8.07
C LYS A 102 -6.61 10.27 -6.57
N LEU A 103 -5.67 9.80 -5.76
CA LEU A 103 -5.70 9.97 -4.31
C LEU A 103 -4.89 11.22 -3.95
N LEU A 104 -5.49 12.09 -3.14
CA LEU A 104 -4.89 13.35 -2.71
C LEU A 104 -4.86 13.41 -1.19
N ILE A 105 -3.82 14.02 -0.63
CA ILE A 105 -3.82 14.38 0.79
C ILE A 105 -4.83 15.50 1.02
N PRO A 106 -5.76 15.36 1.99
CA PRO A 106 -6.66 16.44 2.37
C PRO A 106 -5.90 17.69 2.83
N GLY A 107 -6.23 18.87 2.30
CA GLY A 107 -5.68 20.16 2.75
C GLY A 107 -4.40 20.60 2.06
N VAL A 108 -3.61 19.68 1.50
CA VAL A 108 -2.41 20.01 0.72
C VAL A 108 -2.73 20.74 -0.60
N PRO A 109 -3.63 20.24 -1.48
CA PRO A 109 -3.91 20.92 -2.74
C PRO A 109 -4.68 22.24 -2.56
N GLU A 110 -5.25 22.49 -1.39
CA GLU A 110 -5.94 23.74 -1.04
C GLU A 110 -5.04 24.73 -0.29
N ALA A 111 -3.79 24.37 0.03
CA ALA A 111 -2.90 25.19 0.84
C ALA A 111 -2.37 26.42 0.07
N PRO A 112 -2.28 27.60 0.70
CA PRO A 112 -1.81 28.82 0.05
C PRO A 112 -0.28 28.86 -0.14
N ASN A 113 0.47 28.09 0.64
CA ASN A 113 1.93 28.03 0.61
C ASN A 113 2.45 26.65 1.06
N GLY A 114 3.75 26.41 0.87
CA GLY A 114 4.39 25.14 1.22
C GLY A 114 4.33 24.81 2.72
N ASP A 115 4.43 25.82 3.58
CA ASP A 115 4.38 25.62 5.04
C ASP A 115 3.00 25.13 5.49
N ALA A 116 1.92 25.76 5.01
CA ALA A 116 0.56 25.31 5.30
C ALA A 116 0.27 23.91 4.72
N ALA A 117 0.90 23.55 3.59
CA ALA A 117 0.81 22.21 3.04
C ALA A 117 1.52 21.17 3.94
N LEU A 118 2.67 21.49 4.50
CA LEU A 118 3.38 20.64 5.45
C LEU A 118 2.58 20.47 6.76
N GLU A 119 2.01 21.54 7.29
CA GLU A 119 1.13 21.48 8.47
C GLU A 119 -0.10 20.59 8.21
N ALA A 120 -0.76 20.76 7.07
CA ALA A 120 -1.89 19.92 6.67
C ALA A 120 -1.50 18.44 6.55
N LEU A 121 -0.34 18.16 5.94
CA LEU A 121 0.22 16.81 5.85
C LEU A 121 0.46 16.22 7.26
N GLU A 122 1.10 16.95 8.16
CA GLU A 122 1.35 16.47 9.52
C GLU A 122 0.07 16.16 10.28
N VAL A 123 -0.93 17.05 10.21
CA VAL A 123 -2.24 16.86 10.83
C VAL A 123 -2.90 15.59 10.27
N TRP A 124 -2.87 15.42 8.95
CA TRP A 124 -3.41 14.23 8.30
C TRP A 124 -2.66 12.95 8.72
N LEU A 125 -1.32 12.95 8.75
CA LEU A 125 -0.53 11.80 9.20
C LEU A 125 -0.82 11.44 10.66
N LYS A 126 -1.01 12.43 11.54
CA LYS A 126 -1.42 12.24 12.94
C LYS A 126 -2.80 11.59 13.03
N CYS A 127 -3.77 12.03 12.23
CA CYS A 127 -5.10 11.41 12.13
C CYS A 127 -5.06 9.99 11.55
N CYS A 128 -4.15 9.74 10.61
CA CYS A 128 -4.00 8.47 9.92
C CYS A 128 -3.30 7.39 10.76
N LYS A 129 -2.70 7.73 11.91
CA LYS A 129 -1.99 6.77 12.76
C LYS A 129 -2.92 5.60 13.11
N PRO A 130 -2.62 4.37 12.65
CA PRO A 130 -3.47 3.24 12.94
C PRO A 130 -3.53 3.00 14.46
N LYS A 131 -4.73 2.84 15.01
CA LYS A 131 -4.93 2.44 16.41
C LYS A 131 -4.18 1.13 16.67
N ALA A 132 -3.68 0.95 17.89
CA ALA A 132 -2.62 -0.01 18.31
C ALA A 132 -2.84 -1.52 18.05
N ASN A 133 -3.82 -1.94 17.25
CA ASN A 133 -4.04 -3.34 16.85
C ASN A 133 -3.90 -3.48 15.33
N LYS A 134 -2.64 -3.54 14.86
CA LYS A 134 -2.25 -3.61 13.44
C LYS A 134 -2.75 -4.91 12.78
N ARG A 135 -3.91 -4.87 12.13
CA ARG A 135 -4.40 -6.02 11.34
C ARG A 135 -3.52 -6.35 10.14
N ASP A 136 -2.90 -5.34 9.52
CA ASP A 136 -2.33 -5.52 8.19
C ASP A 136 -0.88 -5.04 8.01
N GLY A 137 -0.18 -4.63 9.08
CA GLY A 137 1.26 -4.33 9.02
C GLY A 137 1.64 -2.99 8.40
N ILE A 138 0.71 -2.04 8.35
CA ILE A 138 0.94 -0.68 7.84
C ILE A 138 1.66 0.17 8.90
N THR A 139 2.60 0.97 8.46
CA THR A 139 3.36 1.94 9.27
C THR A 139 3.30 3.30 8.58
N VAL A 140 2.85 4.32 9.30
CA VAL A 140 2.78 5.70 8.80
C VAL A 140 4.08 6.39 9.17
N ALA A 141 4.70 7.06 8.21
CA ALA A 141 5.87 7.90 8.47
C ALA A 141 5.41 9.06 9.37
N CYS A 142 5.97 9.16 10.57
CA CYS A 142 5.78 10.36 11.39
C CYS A 142 6.81 11.36 10.91
N GLY A 143 6.37 12.53 10.44
CA GLY A 143 7.27 13.62 10.06
C GLY A 143 8.19 13.98 11.23
N GLY A 144 9.48 14.11 10.94
CA GLY A 144 10.51 14.57 11.87
C GLY A 144 11.51 13.48 12.24
N ASP A 145 12.51 13.26 11.37
CA ASP A 145 13.89 12.87 11.70
C ASP A 145 14.75 13.19 10.46
N ALA A 146 14.93 14.48 10.20
CA ALA A 146 15.98 15.02 9.34
C ALA A 146 16.62 16.20 10.09
#